data_AF-A0AAJ5LBZ5-F1
#
_entry.id   AF-A0AAJ5LBZ5-F1
#
_cell.length_a   1.000
_cell.length_b   1.000
_cell.length_c   1.000
_cell.angle_alpha   90.00
_cell.angle_beta   90.00
_cell.angle_gamma   90.00
#
_symmetry.space_group_name_H-M   'P 1'
#
loop_
_entity.id
_entity.type
_entity.pdbx_description
1 polymer ?
#
loop_
_entity_poly.entity_id
_entity_poly.type
_entity_poly.pdbx_seq_one_letter_code
_entity_poly.pdbx_strand_id
1 'polypeptide(L)'
;MDWSDSLKLRIASELKGYDVYFSADDVPLEVDFPEQWLGFGFLDSGKNHIPVEWADFSEFLPWVSAWLDKCVLGTVLAVSDRPYLMYVYGEGGDLYFYMGGLR
;
A
#
# COMPACT_ATOMS: atom_id res chain seq x y z
N MET A 1 5.69 5.67 7.98
CA MET A 1 4.71 4.77 8.63
C MET A 1 5.43 3.89 9.62
N ASP A 2 4.90 3.71 10.83
CA ASP A 2 5.50 2.82 11.83
C ASP A 2 4.92 1.40 11.71
N TRP A 3 5.39 0.66 10.71
CA TRP A 3 5.13 -0.77 10.61
C TRP A 3 5.86 -1.50 11.75
N SER A 4 5.18 -2.34 12.53
CA SER A 4 5.86 -3.20 13.50
C SER A 4 6.73 -4.24 12.79
N ASP A 5 7.85 -4.64 13.39
CA ASP A 5 8.75 -5.64 12.79
C ASP A 5 8.05 -6.97 12.50
N SER A 6 7.14 -7.39 13.39
CA SER A 6 6.31 -8.58 13.18
C SER A 6 5.41 -8.49 11.95
N LEU A 7 4.85 -7.31 11.68
CA LEU A 7 3.98 -7.07 10.53
C LEU A 7 4.81 -6.97 9.24
N LYS A 8 5.97 -6.29 9.28
CA LYS A 8 6.92 -6.28 8.17
C LYS A 8 7.32 -7.69 7.74
N LEU A 9 7.66 -8.55 8.70
CA LEU A 9 8.03 -9.95 8.43
C LEU A 9 6.88 -10.74 7.81
N ARG A 10 5.65 -10.56 8.29
CA ARG A 10 4.46 -11.20 7.68
C ARG A 10 4.24 -10.74 6.25
N ILE A 11 4.27 -9.43 6.00
CA ILE A 11 4.07 -8.86 4.66
C ILE A 11 5.13 -9.38 3.69
N ALA A 12 6.41 -9.37 4.08
CA ALA A 12 7.50 -9.90 3.25
C ALA A 12 7.37 -11.41 2.98
N SER A 13 6.83 -12.17 3.95
CA SER A 13 6.55 -13.60 3.78
C SER A 13 5.42 -13.87 2.77
N GLU A 14 4.34 -13.09 2.81
CA GLU A 14 3.22 -13.20 1.85
C GLU A 14 3.64 -12.77 0.44
N LEU A 15 4.48 -11.73 0.33
CA LEU A 15 5.01 -11.21 -0.93
C LEU A 15 6.33 -11.87 -1.32
N LYS A 16 6.46 -13.18 -1.08
CA LYS A 16 7.68 -13.92 -1.40
C LYS A 16 7.98 -13.84 -2.90
N GLY A 17 9.21 -13.44 -3.24
CA GLY A 17 9.66 -13.25 -4.62
C GLY A 17 9.67 -11.80 -5.08
N TYR A 18 9.25 -10.87 -4.22
CA TYR A 18 9.41 -9.44 -4.40
C TYR A 18 10.42 -8.89 -3.38
N ASP A 19 11.14 -7.84 -3.78
CA ASP A 19 11.83 -6.95 -2.86
C ASP A 19 10.80 -5.95 -2.31
N VAL A 20 10.56 -5.99 -0.99
CA VAL A 20 9.49 -5.21 -0.35
C VAL A 20 10.09 -4.06 0.45
N TYR A 21 9.65 -2.84 0.15
CA TYR A 21 10.06 -1.61 0.80
C TYR A 21 8.89 -0.99 1.55
N PHE A 22 9.17 -0.55 2.79
CA PHE A 22 8.17 0.00 3.72
C PHE A 22 8.27 1.52 3.89
N SER A 23 9.34 2.11 3.37
CA SER A 23 9.59 3.55 3.31
C SER A 23 10.19 3.89 1.95
N ALA A 24 9.88 5.09 1.43
CA ALA A 24 10.50 5.59 0.20
C ALA A 24 12.02 5.77 0.35
N ASP A 25 12.49 6.10 1.55
CA ASP A 25 13.92 6.27 1.85
C ASP A 25 14.74 4.96 1.72
N ASP A 26 14.06 3.81 1.81
CA ASP A 26 14.70 2.50 1.72
C ASP A 26 14.79 1.99 0.26
N VAL A 27 14.18 2.71 -0.69
CA VAL A 27 14.08 2.28 -2.09
C VAL A 27 15.36 2.66 -2.85
N PRO A 28 15.97 1.72 -3.61
CA PRO A 28 17.13 2.01 -4.45
C PRO A 28 16.82 3.11 -5.47
N LEU A 29 17.82 3.95 -5.77
CA LEU A 29 17.67 5.09 -6.69
C LEU A 29 17.34 4.66 -8.12
N GLU A 30 17.60 3.41 -8.48
CA GLU A 30 17.32 2.82 -9.79
C GLU A 30 15.85 2.43 -9.98
N VAL A 31 15.06 2.41 -8.91
CA VAL A 31 13.62 2.11 -9.00
C VAL A 31 12.86 3.39 -9.33
N ASP A 32 12.46 3.51 -10.60
CA ASP A 32 11.64 4.62 -11.06
C ASP A 32 10.19 4.48 -10.59
N PHE A 33 9.70 5.52 -9.90
CA PHE A 33 8.29 5.62 -9.56
C PHE A 33 7.49 6.25 -10.69
N PRO A 34 6.36 5.66 -11.10
CA PRO A 34 5.47 6.32 -12.04
C PRO A 34 4.89 7.61 -11.46
N GLU A 35 4.88 8.70 -12.25
CA GLU A 35 4.29 9.99 -11.85
C GLU A 35 2.82 9.86 -11.43
N GLN A 36 2.10 8.88 -11.99
CA GLN A 36 0.70 8.61 -11.68
C GLN A 36 0.49 8.11 -10.25
N TRP A 37 1.55 7.73 -9.53
CA TRP A 37 1.48 7.31 -8.13
C TRP A 37 1.65 8.46 -7.15
N LEU A 38 1.91 9.68 -7.63
CA LEU A 38 1.90 10.88 -6.78
C LEU A 38 0.53 10.99 -6.07
N GLY A 39 0.55 11.03 -4.73
CA GLY A 39 -0.66 11.11 -3.91
C GLY A 39 -1.28 9.76 -3.49
N PHE A 40 -0.75 8.62 -3.95
CA PHE A 40 -1.31 7.29 -3.65
C PHE A 40 -0.74 6.61 -2.38
N GLY A 41 -0.03 7.36 -1.53
CA GLY A 41 0.26 6.98 -0.14
C GLY A 41 1.61 6.33 0.17
N PHE A 42 2.32 5.74 -0.80
CA PHE A 42 3.68 5.20 -0.54
C PHE A 42 4.74 6.30 -0.50
N LEU A 43 4.67 7.22 -1.46
CA LEU A 43 5.54 8.41 -1.52
C LEU A 43 5.03 9.57 -0.68
N ASP A 44 3.77 9.51 -0.24
CA ASP A 44 3.17 10.55 0.58
C ASP A 44 3.16 10.08 2.04
N SER A 45 4.04 10.66 2.85
CA SER A 45 4.22 10.32 4.27
C SER A 45 3.00 10.67 5.15
N GLY A 46 1.92 11.19 4.56
CA GLY A 46 0.66 11.49 5.20
C GLY A 46 -0.13 10.26 5.67
N LYS A 47 -1.10 10.50 6.56
CA LYS A 47 -1.98 9.48 7.17
C LYS A 47 -3.03 8.90 6.21
N ASN A 48 -3.13 9.41 4.98
CA ASN A 48 -4.19 9.03 4.06
C ASN A 48 -3.65 7.96 3.10
N HIS A 49 -3.66 6.72 3.59
CA HIS A 49 -3.33 5.52 2.79
C HIS A 49 -4.46 5.12 1.84
N ILE A 50 -5.55 5.88 1.85
CA ILE A 50 -6.67 5.76 0.94
C ILE A 50 -6.59 7.00 0.05
N PRO A 51 -6.46 6.82 -1.28
CA PRO A 51 -6.44 7.94 -2.22
C PRO A 51 -7.65 8.84 -2.02
N VAL A 52 -7.48 10.16 -2.16
CA VAL A 52 -8.60 11.10 -1.98
C VAL A 52 -9.71 10.84 -3.00
N GLU A 53 -9.35 10.34 -4.18
CA GLU A 53 -10.26 9.91 -5.24
C GLU A 53 -11.17 8.76 -4.79
N TRP A 54 -10.78 7.99 -3.77
CA TRP A 54 -11.62 6.94 -3.21
C TRP A 54 -12.73 7.52 -2.32
N ALA A 55 -12.56 8.75 -1.82
CA ALA A 55 -13.59 9.45 -1.06
C ALA A 55 -14.82 9.75 -1.92
N ASP A 56 -14.68 9.93 -3.23
CA ASP A 56 -15.81 10.13 -4.14
C ASP A 56 -16.76 8.92 -4.16
N PHE A 57 -16.25 7.71 -3.91
CA PHE A 57 -17.09 6.51 -3.77
C PHE A 57 -17.81 6.43 -2.42
N SER A 58 -17.39 7.20 -1.43
CA SER A 58 -18.03 7.21 -0.10
C SER A 58 -19.45 7.76 -0.15
N GLU A 59 -19.76 8.63 -1.11
CA GLU A 59 -21.12 9.14 -1.33
C GLU A 59 -22.08 8.04 -1.80
N PHE A 60 -21.57 7.06 -2.56
CA PHE A 60 -22.36 5.96 -3.11
C PHE A 60 -22.35 4.71 -2.23
N LEU A 61 -21.24 4.48 -1.52
CA LEU A 61 -20.98 3.26 -0.75
C LEU A 61 -20.30 3.59 0.60
N PRO A 62 -20.98 4.32 1.50
CA PRO A 62 -20.37 4.83 2.74
C PRO A 62 -19.88 3.71 3.68
N TRP A 63 -20.50 2.53 3.65
CA TRP A 63 -20.02 1.37 4.42
C TRP A 63 -18.69 0.83 3.90
N VAL A 64 -18.39 0.99 2.60
CA VAL A 64 -17.14 0.48 2.00
C VAL A 64 -16.01 1.37 2.44
N SER A 65 -16.18 2.70 2.37
CA SER A 65 -15.18 3.65 2.85
C SER A 65 -14.90 3.48 4.35
N ALA A 66 -15.94 3.30 5.18
CA ALA A 66 -15.77 3.03 6.61
C ALA A 66 -15.11 1.68 6.91
N TRP A 67 -15.24 0.69 6.02
CA TRP A 67 -14.55 -0.60 6.12
C TRP A 67 -13.08 -0.47 5.69
N LEU A 68 -12.81 0.26 4.60
CA LEU A 68 -11.45 0.55 4.14
C LEU A 68 -10.66 1.31 5.21
N ASP A 69 -11.26 2.33 5.86
CA ASP A 69 -10.62 3.05 6.97
C ASP A 69 -10.22 2.14 8.15
N LYS A 70 -10.94 1.03 8.35
CA LYS A 70 -10.69 0.09 9.44
C LYS A 70 -9.69 -0.99 9.08
N CYS A 71 -9.66 -1.39 7.81
CA CYS A 71 -8.91 -2.56 7.36
C CYS A 71 -7.64 -2.18 6.61
N VAL A 72 -7.54 -1.01 5.97
CA VAL A 72 -6.31 -0.56 5.32
C VAL A 72 -5.25 -0.27 6.39
N LEU A 73 -4.17 -1.04 6.36
CA LEU A 73 -3.03 -0.87 7.25
C LEU A 73 -2.03 0.13 6.68
N GLY A 74 -1.93 0.20 5.35
CA GLY A 74 -1.00 1.09 4.67
C GLY A 74 -0.65 0.63 3.26
N THR A 75 0.36 1.28 2.68
CA THR A 75 0.91 0.94 1.38
C THR A 75 2.39 0.56 1.49
N VAL A 76 2.81 -0.44 0.73
CA VAL A 76 4.21 -0.83 0.56
C VAL A 76 4.56 -0.88 -0.93
N LEU A 77 5.84 -0.79 -1.24
CA LEU A 77 6.35 -1.00 -2.59
C LEU A 77 6.86 -2.44 -2.69
N ALA A 78 6.40 -3.17 -3.70
CA ALA A 78 6.90 -4.49 -4.04
C ALA A 78 7.55 -4.45 -5.43
N VAL A 79 8.83 -4.80 -5.52
CA VAL A 79 9.57 -4.76 -6.79
C VAL A 79 9.94 -6.19 -7.19
N SER A 80 9.70 -6.54 -8.45
CA SER A 80 10.23 -7.77 -9.05
C SER A 80 10.77 -7.48 -10.45
N ASP A 81 9.94 -7.62 -11.48
CA ASP A 81 10.25 -7.17 -12.84
C ASP A 81 10.08 -5.65 -13.00
N ARG A 82 9.14 -5.08 -12.24
CA ARG A 82 8.83 -3.65 -12.15
C ARG A 82 8.28 -3.33 -10.76
N PRO A 83 8.16 -2.05 -10.38
CA PRO A 83 7.53 -1.68 -9.13
C PRO A 83 6.02 -1.89 -9.15
N TYR A 84 5.48 -2.34 -8.02
CA TYR A 84 4.06 -2.46 -7.74
C TYR A 84 3.72 -1.75 -6.43
N LEU A 85 2.69 -0.92 -6.45
CA LEU A 85 2.14 -0.30 -5.24
C LEU A 85 1.16 -1.26 -4.60
N MET A 86 1.47 -1.76 -3.41
CA MET A 86 0.62 -2.73 -2.72
C MET A 86 -0.11 -2.05 -1.57
N TYR A 87 -1.44 -2.02 -1.63
CA TYR A 87 -2.27 -1.69 -0.47
C TYR A 87 -2.40 -2.93 0.39
N VAL A 88 -2.06 -2.79 1.67
CA VAL A 88 -2.12 -3.87 2.66
C VAL A 88 -3.37 -3.69 3.51
N TYR A 89 -4.17 -4.75 3.58
CA TYR A 89 -5.39 -4.80 4.39
C TYR A 89 -5.23 -5.86 5.48
N GLY A 90 -5.78 -5.60 6.66
CA GLY A 90 -5.88 -6.53 7.76
C GLY A 90 -7.33 -6.74 8.16
N GLU A 91 -7.80 -7.98 8.14
CA GLU A 91 -9.12 -8.35 8.66
C GLU A 91 -9.08 -9.77 9.22
N GLY A 92 -9.72 -9.99 10.37
CA GLY A 92 -9.79 -11.33 10.98
C GLY A 92 -8.46 -11.93 11.42
N GLY A 93 -7.37 -11.14 11.44
CA GLY A 93 -6.01 -11.62 11.71
C GLY A 93 -5.24 -12.00 10.45
N ASP A 94 -5.87 -12.01 9.28
CA ASP A 94 -5.27 -12.27 7.96
C ASP A 94 -4.84 -10.98 7.25
N LEU A 95 -3.95 -11.13 6.27
CA LEU A 95 -3.50 -10.04 5.40
C LEU A 95 -4.02 -10.23 3.99
N TYR A 96 -4.47 -9.13 3.39
CA TYR A 96 -4.88 -9.08 2.00
C TYR A 96 -4.14 -7.96 1.29
N PHE A 97 -4.02 -8.09 -0.04
CA PHE A 97 -3.25 -7.15 -0.83
C PHE A 97 -4.02 -6.74 -2.09
N TYR A 98 -4.06 -5.45 -2.36
CA TYR A 98 -4.47 -4.92 -3.66
C TYR A 98 -3.24 -4.39 -4.38
N MET A 99 -2.97 -4.95 -5.56
CA MET A 99 -1.83 -4.59 -6.39
C MET A 99 -2.24 -3.45 -7.33
N GLY A 100 -1.75 -2.26 -7.05
CA GLY A 100 -1.74 -1.12 -7.97
C GLY A 100 -0.51 -1.18 -8.87
N GLY A 101 -0.73 -1.15 -10.18
CA GLY A 101 0.34 -1.13 -11.16
C GLY A 101 -0.15 -0.52 -12.45
N LEU A 102 0.67 0.32 -13.08
CA LEU A 102 0.42 0.70 -14.47
C LEU A 102 0.76 -0.48 -15.35
N ARG A 103 -0.12 -0.78 -16.30
CA ARG A 103 0.12 -1.84 -17.27
C ARG A 103 1.18 -1.44 -18.27
#